data_AF-G8TWB8-F1
#
_entry.id   AF-G8TWB8-F1
#
_cell.length_a   1.000
_cell.length_b   1.000
_cell.length_c   1.000
_cell.angle_alpha   90.00
_cell.angle_beta   90.00
_cell.angle_gamma   90.00
#
_symmetry.space_group_name_H-M   'P 1'
#
loop_
_entity.id
_entity.type
_entity.pdbx_description
1 polymer ?
#
loop_
_entity_poly.entity_id
_entity_poly.type
_entity_poly.pdbx_seq_one_letter_code
_entity_poly.pdbx_strand_id
1 'polypeptide(L)'
;MILKRRWRIRWRKLATLGIALYLGYWSVVSLGHLWTLWQSERALEAQIAVVQRQNRQLRQDVQSLKNPQTLKALIEGRQTLPNLSVNP
;
A
#
# COMPACT_ATOMS: atom_id res chain seq x y z
N MET A 1 -55.31 3.57 29.38
CA MET A 1 -54.11 2.72 29.12
C MET A 1 -53.57 2.76 27.68
N ILE A 2 -54.33 3.17 26.66
CA ILE A 2 -53.93 3.09 25.24
C ILE A 2 -52.83 4.10 24.84
N LEU A 3 -52.80 5.30 25.44
CA LEU A 3 -51.76 6.31 25.16
C LEU A 3 -50.34 5.86 25.58
N LYS A 4 -50.19 5.22 26.74
CA LYS A 4 -48.90 4.69 27.21
C LYS A 4 -48.31 3.65 26.25
N ARG A 5 -49.16 2.86 25.58
CA ARG A 5 -48.75 1.82 24.62
C ARG A 5 -48.20 2.43 23.32
N ARG A 6 -48.85 3.47 22.80
CA ARG A 6 -48.41 4.17 21.56
C ARG A 6 -47.07 4.87 21.75
N TRP A 7 -46.85 5.45 22.93
CA TRP A 7 -45.60 6.14 23.25
C TRP A 7 -44.41 5.16 23.30
N ARG A 8 -44.60 3.99 23.93
CA ARG A 8 -43.57 2.94 24.00
C ARG A 8 -43.15 2.40 22.63
N ILE A 9 -44.09 2.33 21.67
CA ILE A 9 -43.82 1.91 20.28
C ILE A 9 -43.03 2.97 19.51
N ARG A 10 -43.35 4.26 19.68
CA ARG A 10 -42.60 5.35 19.05
C ARG A 10 -41.16 5.42 19.53
N TRP A 11 -40.91 5.21 20.83
CA TRP A 11 -39.57 5.13 21.38
C TRP A 11 -38.75 3.97 20.85
N ARG A 12 -39.37 2.79 20.70
CA ARG A 12 -38.70 1.65 20.06
C ARG A 12 -38.30 1.98 18.61
N LYS A 13 -39.21 2.59 17.84
CA LYS A 13 -38.90 2.99 16.45
C LYS A 13 -37.76 4.02 16.37
N LEU A 14 -37.74 5.01 17.28
CA LEU A 14 -36.65 5.98 17.34
C LEU A 14 -35.31 5.35 17.74
N ALA A 15 -35.32 4.44 18.72
CA ALA A 15 -34.13 3.70 19.11
C ALA A 15 -33.59 2.84 17.95
N THR A 16 -34.46 2.14 17.22
CA THR A 16 -34.06 1.36 16.04
C THR A 16 -33.49 2.24 14.93
N LEU A 17 -34.09 3.41 14.69
CA LEU A 17 -33.57 4.41 13.74
C LEU A 17 -32.19 4.93 14.16
N GLY A 18 -31.99 5.23 15.45
CA GLY A 18 -30.70 5.66 15.97
C GLY A 18 -29.62 4.59 15.80
N ILE A 19 -29.94 3.33 16.09
CA ILE A 19 -29.03 2.20 15.89
C ILE A 19 -28.72 2.01 14.40
N ALA A 20 -29.73 2.09 13.52
CA ALA A 20 -29.53 1.95 12.08
C ALA A 20 -28.64 3.05 11.51
N LEU A 21 -28.83 4.31 11.94
CA LEU A 21 -27.98 5.42 11.53
C LEU A 21 -26.55 5.26 12.05
N TYR A 22 -26.39 4.83 13.31
CA TYR A 22 -25.08 4.58 13.89
C TYR A 22 -24.33 3.47 13.14
N LEU A 23 -25.01 2.35 12.85
CA LEU A 23 -24.43 1.26 12.07
C LEU A 23 -24.10 1.70 10.64
N GLY A 24 -24.99 2.43 9.98
CA GLY A 24 -24.74 2.96 8.64
C GLY A 24 -23.54 3.90 8.58
N TYR A 25 -23.42 4.80 9.55
CA TYR A 25 -22.25 5.69 9.69
C TYR A 25 -20.96 4.87 9.82
N TRP A 26 -20.93 3.89 10.72
CA TRP A 26 -19.77 3.03 10.91
C TRP A 26 -19.42 2.18 9.69
N SER A 27 -20.42 1.73 8.93
CA SER A 27 -20.18 1.02 7.66
C SER A 27 -19.43 1.90 6.66
N VAL A 28 -19.82 3.18 6.53
CA VAL A 28 -19.16 4.12 5.62
C VAL A 28 -17.72 4.41 6.08
N VAL A 29 -17.51 4.64 7.37
CA VAL A 29 -16.18 4.89 7.94
C VAL A 29 -15.26 3.69 7.73
N SER A 30 -15.77 2.47 7.97
CA SER A 30 -15.02 1.23 7.74
C SER A 30 -14.61 1.05 6.28
N LEU A 31 -15.51 1.31 5.34
CA LEU A 31 -15.22 1.30 3.90
C LEU A 31 -14.15 2.33 3.53
N GLY A 32 -14.19 3.53 4.13
CA GLY A 32 -13.15 4.55 3.96
C GLY A 32 -11.78 4.07 4.42
N HIS A 33 -11.68 3.44 5.59
CA HIS A 33 -10.42 2.88 6.08
C HIS A 33 -9.89 1.75 5.19
N LEU A 34 -10.76 0.82 4.76
CA LEU A 34 -10.41 -0.25 3.83
C LEU A 34 -9.86 0.31 2.50
N TRP A 35 -10.49 1.36 1.97
CA TRP A 35 -10.01 2.03 0.76
C TRP A 35 -8.61 2.62 0.94
N THR A 36 -8.37 3.32 2.05
CA THR A 36 -7.05 3.90 2.35
C THR A 36 -5.97 2.83 2.52
N LEU A 37 -6.29 1.72 3.20
CA LEU A 37 -5.39 0.59 3.37
C LEU A 37 -5.06 -0.03 2.02
N TRP A 38 -6.06 -0.28 1.18
CA TRP A 38 -5.84 -0.84 -0.16
C TRP A 38 -4.98 0.06 -1.05
N GLN A 39 -5.19 1.37 -0.99
CA GLN A 39 -4.35 2.33 -1.71
C GLN A 39 -2.91 2.31 -1.20
N SER A 40 -2.72 2.20 0.12
CA SER A 40 -1.39 2.10 0.71
C SER A 40 -0.69 0.79 0.34
N GLU A 41 -1.39 -0.34 0.33
CA GLU A 41 -0.85 -1.64 -0.10
C GLU A 41 -0.34 -1.58 -1.54
N ARG A 42 -1.12 -0.99 -2.47
CA ARG A 42 -0.68 -0.79 -3.85
C ARG A 42 0.57 0.06 -3.97
N ALA A 43 0.66 1.12 -3.18
CA ALA A 43 1.85 1.97 -3.16
C ALA A 43 3.08 1.22 -2.63
N LEU A 44 2.90 0.39 -1.59
CA LEU A 44 3.96 -0.46 -1.06
C LEU A 44 4.38 -1.53 -2.07
N GLU A 45 3.45 -2.20 -2.75
CA GLU A 45 3.75 -3.18 -3.80
C GLU A 45 4.59 -2.56 -4.93
N ALA A 46 4.24 -1.35 -5.36
CA ALA A 46 5.01 -0.62 -6.37
C ALA A 46 6.44 -0.33 -5.90
N GLN A 47 6.61 0.11 -4.65
CA GLN A 47 7.94 0.35 -4.07
C GLN A 47 8.75 -0.94 -3.95
N ILE A 48 8.13 -2.04 -3.52
CA ILE A 48 8.78 -3.36 -3.45
C ILE A 48 9.25 -3.78 -4.85
N ALA A 49 8.42 -3.59 -5.88
CA ALA A 49 8.79 -3.91 -7.26
C ALA A 49 10.00 -3.09 -7.74
N VAL A 50 10.07 -1.80 -7.41
CA VAL A 50 11.23 -0.95 -7.72
C VAL A 50 12.49 -1.45 -7.02
N VAL A 51 12.42 -1.71 -5.71
CA VAL A 51 13.55 -2.21 -4.91
C VAL A 51 14.01 -3.59 -5.42
N GLN A 52 13.09 -4.48 -5.78
CA GLN A 52 13.46 -5.78 -6.35
C GLN A 52 14.17 -5.65 -7.70
N ARG A 53 13.74 -4.72 -8.56
CA ARG A 53 14.43 -4.44 -9.83
C ARG A 53 15.84 -3.90 -9.59
N GLN A 54 15.98 -2.94 -8.68
CA GLN A 54 17.29 -2.39 -8.29
C GLN A 54 18.21 -3.48 -7.73
N ASN A 55 17.71 -4.37 -6.88
CA ASN A 55 18.50 -5.44 -6.29
C ASN A 55 18.93 -6.47 -7.35
N ARG A 56 18.08 -6.78 -8.34
CA ARG A 56 18.47 -7.63 -9.48
C ARG A 56 19.58 -6.97 -10.30
N GLN A 57 19.48 -5.68 -10.57
CA GLN A 57 20.49 -4.92 -11.31
C GLN A 57 21.82 -4.88 -10.54
N LEU A 58 21.80 -4.53 -9.25
CA LEU A 58 22.98 -4.57 -8.37
C LEU A 58 23.63 -5.95 -8.34
N ARG A 59 22.85 -7.03 -8.27
CA ARG A 59 23.38 -8.40 -8.32
C ARG A 59 24.05 -8.71 -9.66
N GLN A 60 23.46 -8.27 -10.77
CA GLN A 60 24.06 -8.42 -12.10
C GLN A 60 25.35 -7.62 -12.21
N ASP A 61 25.38 -6.39 -11.71
CA ASP A 61 26.57 -5.54 -11.70
C ASP A 61 27.69 -6.18 -10.88
N VAL A 62 27.39 -6.68 -9.67
CA VAL A 62 28.36 -7.40 -8.83
C VAL A 62 28.87 -8.67 -9.52
N GLN A 63 28.02 -9.41 -10.24
CA GLN A 63 28.46 -10.58 -11.01
C GLN A 63 29.36 -10.19 -12.18
N SER A 64 29.02 -9.10 -12.89
CA SER A 64 29.86 -8.58 -13.98
C SER A 64 31.22 -8.09 -13.48
N LEU A 65 31.27 -7.48 -12.29
CA LEU A 65 32.49 -7.07 -11.61
C LEU A 65 33.26 -8.24 -11.00
N LYS A 66 32.65 -9.41 -10.77
CA LYS A 66 33.38 -10.62 -10.37
C LYS A 66 34.10 -11.32 -11.52
N ASN A 67 33.77 -10.98 -12.77
CA ASN A 67 34.53 -11.47 -13.92
C ASN A 67 35.86 -10.71 -14.02
N PRO A 68 37.01 -11.41 -14.00
CA PRO A 68 38.33 -10.76 -13.97
C PRO A 68 38.66 -10.02 -15.28
N GLN A 69 38.04 -10.40 -16.40
CA GLN A 69 38.25 -9.74 -17.70
C GLN A 69 37.57 -8.36 -17.79
N THR A 70 36.37 -8.22 -17.22
CA THR A 70 35.63 -6.95 -17.13
C THR A 70 36.26 -6.01 -16.12
N LEU A 71 36.75 -6.51 -14.98
CA LEU A 71 37.57 -5.70 -14.04
C LEU A 71 38.82 -5.14 -14.73
N LYS A 72 39.51 -5.97 -15.52
CA LYS A 72 40.71 -5.55 -16.24
C LYS A 72 40.38 -4.46 -17.28
N ALA A 73 39.29 -4.61 -18.03
CA ALA A 73 38.83 -3.59 -18.98
C ALA A 73 38.34 -2.28 -18.30
N LEU A 74 37.76 -2.37 -17.10
CA LEU A 74 37.37 -1.22 -16.27
C LEU A 74 38.58 -0.48 -15.71
N ILE A 75 39.57 -1.20 -15.18
CA ILE A 75 40.82 -0.62 -14.64
C ILE A 75 41.66 0.00 -15.77
N GLU A 76 41.65 -0.60 -16.95
CA GLU A 76 42.31 -0.07 -18.16
C GLU A 76 41.52 1.09 -18.82
N GLY A 77 40.38 1.52 -18.24
CA GLY A 77 39.58 2.66 -18.71
C GLY A 77 38.82 2.42 -20.01
N ARG A 78 38.70 1.17 -20.47
CA ARG A 78 38.01 0.79 -21.71
C ARG A 78 36.51 0.54 -21.53
N GLN A 79 36.04 0.40 -20.29
CA GLN A 79 34.62 0.29 -19.94
C GLN A 79 34.23 1.30 -18.87
N THR A 80 33.14 2.02 -19.09
CA THR A 80 32.52 2.91 -18.09
C THR A 80 31.84 2.08 -17.00
N LEU A 81 31.92 2.53 -15.74
CA LEU A 81 31.19 1.94 -14.61
C LEU A 81 29.69 1.80 -14.96
N PRO A 82 29.05 0.67 -14.60
CA PRO A 82 27.61 0.55 -14.76
C PRO A 82 26.94 1.72 -14.03
N ASN A 83 26.08 2.44 -14.74
CA ASN A 83 25.49 3.66 -14.26
C ASN A 83 24.56 3.35 -13.08
N LEU A 84 25.01 3.67 -11.87
CA LEU A 84 24.25 3.56 -10.62
C LEU A 84 23.21 4.69 -10.47
N SER A 85 22.77 5.33 -11.56
CA SER A 85 21.74 6.37 -11.51
C SER A 85 20.42 5.78 -11.03
N VAL A 86 20.26 5.74 -9.72
CA VAL A 86 18.99 5.64 -9.02
C VAL A 86 18.26 6.94 -9.34
N ASN A 87 17.44 6.93 -10.38
CA ASN A 87 16.52 8.04 -10.63
C ASN A 87 15.36 7.89 -9.61
N PRO A 88 15.05 8.93 -8.81
CA PRO A 88 13.94 8.92 -7.86
C PRO A 88 12.58 8.81 -8.54
#